data_AF-A0A1V1SSR1-F1
#
_entry.id   AF-A0A1V1SSR1-F1
#
_cell.length_a   1.000
_cell.length_b   1.000
_cell.length_c   1.000
_cell.angle_alpha   90.00
_cell.angle_beta   90.00
_cell.angle_gamma   90.00
#
_symmetry.space_group_name_H-M   'P 1'
#
loop_
_entity.id
_entity.type
_entity.pdbx_description
1 polymer ?
#
loop_
_entity_poly.entity_id
_entity_poly.type
_entity_poly.pdbx_seq_one_letter_code
_entity_poly.pdbx_strand_id
1 'polypeptide(L)'
;MGQQPSLPGPPGTKFRVIGAGMSRTGTKTFNEALTILLKGPVHDSGIQSLGGPMDQISAWLQIMALAPKAVSFSDQKKLDWLLSSVLDGYVATMDCPAATLTPEIMRVYPDAIVIATTRDEESWWRSMQHLNNMMCTWHLPLVVLFLRKSQVYGLWMLRFSGIMQWRYKSEGIQEDTLRNHEKHLRDVVPPEKLFFYNVSEGWEPLCRILNAPIPDVPFPHNNNKMDASKVVRDHVVAGIMSWIFVLSAFAVGIWLWRSCYSRYFS
;
A
#
# COMPACT_ATOMS: atom_id res chain seq x y z
N MET A 1 -0.73 15.96 5.33
CA MET A 1 -1.01 15.73 3.90
C MET A 1 -0.90 14.23 3.66
N GLY A 2 -2.03 13.54 3.41
CA GLY A 2 -1.99 12.12 3.05
C GLY A 2 -1.17 11.94 1.77
N GLN A 3 0.00 11.31 1.86
CA GLN A 3 0.90 11.14 0.73
C GLN A 3 0.16 10.62 -0.50
N GLN A 4 0.33 11.29 -1.63
CA GLN A 4 -0.12 10.78 -2.93
C GLN A 4 0.85 9.70 -3.43
N PRO A 5 0.44 8.84 -4.38
CA PRO A 5 1.37 7.93 -5.02
C PRO A 5 2.60 8.69 -5.55
N SER A 6 3.79 8.26 -5.16
CA SER A 6 5.05 8.82 -5.64
C SER A 6 5.26 8.42 -7.10
N LEU A 7 5.79 9.35 -7.90
CA LEU A 7 6.20 9.06 -9.27
C LEU A 7 7.59 8.39 -9.28
N PRO A 8 7.85 7.47 -10.22
CA PRO A 8 9.16 6.87 -10.36
C PRO A 8 10.21 7.94 -10.71
N GLY A 9 11.42 7.71 -10.22
CA GLY A 9 12.59 8.54 -10.48
C GLY A 9 13.15 8.31 -11.88
N PRO A 10 14.26 8.99 -12.23
CA PRO A 10 14.90 8.82 -13.53
C PRO A 10 15.38 7.37 -13.74
N PRO A 11 15.53 6.94 -15.01
CA PRO A 11 16.10 5.63 -15.33
C PRO A 11 17.46 5.42 -14.65
N GLY A 12 17.70 4.23 -14.12
CA GLY A 12 18.93 3.89 -13.39
C GLY A 12 18.92 4.26 -11.90
N THR A 13 17.76 4.68 -11.36
CA THR A 13 17.60 4.84 -9.91
C THR A 13 17.90 3.52 -9.19
N LYS A 14 18.89 3.53 -8.29
CA LYS A 14 19.29 2.33 -7.55
C LYS A 14 18.35 2.07 -6.39
N PHE A 15 17.72 0.89 -6.38
CA PHE A 15 16.94 0.39 -5.26
C PHE A 15 17.86 -0.04 -4.11
N ARG A 16 17.62 0.46 -2.90
CA ARG A 16 18.54 0.31 -1.74
C ARG A 16 17.89 -0.27 -0.49
N VAL A 17 16.60 -0.02 -0.26
CA VAL A 17 15.94 -0.36 1.01
C VAL A 17 14.60 -1.06 0.78
N ILE A 18 14.42 -2.21 1.45
CA ILE A 18 13.15 -2.90 1.58
C ILE A 18 12.56 -2.53 2.94
N GLY A 19 11.55 -1.67 2.94
CA GLY A 19 10.77 -1.31 4.12
C GLY A 19 9.81 -2.43 4.48
N ALA A 20 10.26 -3.37 5.30
CA ALA A 20 9.49 -4.52 5.75
C ALA A 20 8.64 -4.23 7.00
N GLY A 21 8.29 -2.97 7.25
CA GLY A 21 7.37 -2.63 8.33
C GLY A 21 5.93 -2.92 7.95
N MET A 22 5.17 -3.56 8.85
CA MET A 22 3.73 -3.69 8.68
C MET A 22 3.05 -2.32 8.69
N SER A 23 1.90 -2.19 8.03
CA SER A 23 1.07 -0.98 8.11
C SER A 23 0.88 -0.53 9.56
N ARG A 24 0.85 0.78 9.80
CA ARG A 24 0.65 1.40 11.15
C ARG A 24 1.84 1.33 12.12
N THR A 25 3.02 0.93 11.66
CA THR A 25 4.29 0.98 12.42
C THR A 25 5.09 2.28 12.21
N GLY A 26 4.48 3.31 11.60
CA GLY A 26 5.17 4.56 11.27
C GLY A 26 5.64 4.66 9.82
N THR A 27 5.13 3.82 8.92
CA THR A 27 5.50 3.74 7.49
C THR A 27 5.51 5.11 6.79
N LYS A 28 4.52 5.99 7.04
CA LYS A 28 4.47 7.35 6.47
C LYS A 28 5.66 8.23 6.87
N THR A 29 5.97 8.27 8.16
CA THR A 29 7.14 8.99 8.69
C THR A 29 8.43 8.41 8.12
N PHE A 30 8.51 7.07 8.08
CA PHE A 30 9.65 6.37 7.51
C PHE A 30 9.82 6.65 6.00
N ASN A 31 8.73 6.83 5.26
CA ASN A 31 8.75 7.18 3.83
C ASN A 31 9.47 8.51 3.63
N GLU A 32 9.05 9.53 4.37
CA GLU A 32 9.63 10.88 4.30
C GLU A 32 11.11 10.85 4.69
N ALA A 33 11.45 10.10 5.74
CA ALA A 33 12.83 9.96 6.18
C ALA A 33 13.72 9.32 5.11
N LEU A 34 13.24 8.26 4.45
CA LEU A 34 13.95 7.61 3.35
C LEU A 34 14.06 8.50 2.11
N THR A 35 13.02 9.25 1.76
CA THR A 35 13.07 10.20 0.65
C THR A 35 14.14 11.27 0.87
N ILE A 36 14.28 11.78 2.09
CA ILE A 36 15.32 12.75 2.46
C ILE A 36 16.71 12.11 2.37
N LEU A 37 16.93 10.93 2.96
CA LEU A 37 18.25 10.31 3.04
C LEU A 37 18.73 9.73 1.70
N LEU A 38 17.83 9.12 0.95
CA LEU A 38 18.16 8.43 -0.30
C LEU A 38 18.02 9.34 -1.53
N LYS A 39 17.49 10.56 -1.36
CA LYS A 39 17.31 11.55 -2.43
C LYS A 39 16.56 10.98 -3.64
N GLY A 40 15.50 10.22 -3.39
CA GLY A 40 14.72 9.58 -4.43
C GLY A 40 13.34 9.13 -3.95
N PRO A 41 12.47 8.74 -4.88
CA PRO A 41 11.09 8.38 -4.56
C PRO A 41 11.01 7.02 -3.89
N VAL A 42 10.17 6.93 -2.86
CA VAL A 42 9.89 5.70 -2.12
C VAL A 42 8.53 5.17 -2.55
N HIS A 43 8.48 3.88 -2.90
CA HIS A 43 7.26 3.18 -3.28
C HIS A 43 6.47 2.74 -2.02
N ASP A 44 5.53 3.57 -1.55
CA ASP A 44 4.49 3.18 -0.58
C ASP A 44 3.43 2.23 -1.19
N SER A 45 3.68 0.94 -1.06
CA SER A 45 2.87 -0.10 -1.70
C SER A 45 1.41 -0.12 -1.23
N GLY A 46 1.12 0.38 -0.02
CA GLY A 46 -0.25 0.53 0.46
C GLY A 46 -1.01 1.57 -0.37
N ILE A 47 -0.34 2.65 -0.74
CA ILE A 47 -0.91 3.71 -1.57
C ILE A 47 -0.87 3.34 -3.05
N GLN A 48 0.23 2.80 -3.58
CA GLN A 48 0.31 2.49 -5.02
C GLN A 48 -0.61 1.35 -5.42
N SER A 49 -0.81 0.33 -4.57
CA SER A 49 -1.65 -0.83 -4.92
C SER A 49 -3.16 -0.55 -4.94
N LEU A 50 -3.61 0.58 -4.40
CA LEU A 50 -5.03 0.98 -4.35
C LEU A 50 -5.30 2.38 -4.94
N GLY A 51 -4.40 3.31 -4.71
CA GLY A 51 -4.49 4.72 -5.12
C GLY A 51 -3.63 5.08 -6.33
N GLY A 52 -2.71 4.21 -6.76
CA GLY A 52 -1.80 4.44 -7.87
C GLY A 52 -2.48 4.51 -9.25
N PRO A 53 -1.68 4.66 -10.31
CA PRO A 53 -2.10 4.41 -11.69
C PRO A 53 -2.65 2.98 -11.88
N MET A 54 -3.57 2.80 -12.83
CA MET A 54 -4.29 1.50 -12.99
C MET A 54 -3.37 0.33 -13.35
N ASP A 55 -2.29 0.60 -14.09
CA ASP A 55 -1.22 -0.34 -14.39
C ASP A 55 -0.49 -0.81 -13.13
N GLN A 56 -0.13 0.10 -12.21
CA GLN A 56 0.46 -0.29 -10.92
C GLN A 56 -0.51 -1.13 -10.07
N ILE A 57 -1.77 -0.72 -10.00
CA ILE A 57 -2.82 -1.47 -9.30
C ILE A 57 -2.94 -2.88 -9.90
N SER A 58 -3.05 -2.97 -11.24
CA SER A 58 -3.14 -4.27 -11.94
C SER A 58 -1.89 -5.12 -11.75
N ALA A 59 -0.69 -4.53 -11.70
CA ALA A 59 0.54 -5.25 -11.44
C ALA A 59 0.56 -5.82 -10.02
N TRP A 60 0.19 -5.04 -9.00
CA TRP A 60 0.08 -5.52 -7.63
C TRP A 60 -0.95 -6.65 -7.47
N LEU A 61 -2.10 -6.55 -8.14
CA LEU A 61 -3.09 -7.64 -8.15
C LEU A 61 -2.53 -8.92 -8.77
N GLN A 62 -1.74 -8.82 -9.85
CA GLN A 62 -1.06 -9.95 -10.46
C GLN A 62 0.02 -10.55 -9.55
N ILE A 63 0.83 -9.70 -8.92
CA ILE A 63 1.87 -10.10 -7.95
C ILE A 63 1.23 -10.88 -6.81
N MET A 64 0.19 -10.33 -6.17
CA MET A 64 -0.48 -11.00 -5.04
C MET A 64 -1.18 -12.30 -5.46
N ALA A 65 -1.68 -12.39 -6.69
CA ALA A 65 -2.28 -13.62 -7.21
C ALA A 65 -1.25 -14.71 -7.51
N LEU A 66 -0.06 -14.32 -7.97
CA LEU A 66 1.01 -15.22 -8.42
C LEU A 66 1.89 -15.70 -7.26
N ALA A 67 2.25 -14.81 -6.33
CA ALA A 67 3.24 -15.11 -5.29
C ALA A 67 2.95 -16.41 -4.49
N PRO A 68 1.72 -16.68 -4.01
CA PRO A 68 1.43 -17.92 -3.29
C PRO A 68 1.54 -19.20 -4.14
N LYS A 69 1.52 -19.05 -5.47
CA LYS A 69 1.49 -20.16 -6.44
C LYS A 69 2.81 -20.33 -7.20
N ALA A 70 3.77 -19.43 -7.00
CA ALA A 70 5.02 -19.38 -7.76
C ALA A 70 6.00 -20.47 -7.32
N VAL A 71 5.67 -21.73 -7.60
CA VAL A 71 6.48 -22.90 -7.27
C VAL A 71 7.46 -23.24 -8.40
N SER A 72 7.03 -23.08 -9.67
CA SER A 72 7.87 -23.36 -10.82
C SER A 72 8.93 -22.26 -11.04
N PHE A 73 10.06 -22.61 -11.64
CA PHE A 73 11.10 -21.65 -12.02
C PHE A 73 10.55 -20.53 -12.93
N SER A 74 9.66 -20.88 -13.87
CA SER A 74 9.02 -19.90 -14.76
C SER A 74 8.12 -18.93 -14.00
N ASP A 75 7.33 -19.42 -13.04
CA ASP A 75 6.45 -18.55 -12.25
C ASP A 75 7.24 -17.63 -11.34
N GLN A 76 8.32 -18.14 -10.75
CA GLN A 76 9.27 -17.38 -9.95
C GLN A 76 9.93 -16.26 -10.76
N LYS A 77 10.38 -16.54 -11.99
CA LYS A 77 10.93 -15.53 -12.89
C LYS A 77 9.90 -14.49 -13.32
N LYS A 78 8.66 -14.90 -13.54
CA LYS A 78 7.55 -13.97 -13.83
C LYS A 78 7.26 -13.06 -12.64
N LEU A 79 7.27 -13.60 -11.43
CA LEU A 79 7.11 -12.81 -10.19
C LEU A 79 8.27 -11.81 -10.03
N ASP A 80 9.51 -12.25 -10.26
CA ASP A 80 10.70 -11.38 -10.19
C ASP A 80 10.59 -10.21 -11.17
N TRP A 81 10.18 -10.50 -12.41
CA TRP A 81 9.98 -9.48 -13.43
C TRP A 81 8.87 -8.48 -13.04
N LEU A 82 7.75 -8.96 -12.51
CA LEU A 82 6.65 -8.09 -12.05
C LEU A 82 7.11 -7.17 -10.91
N LEU A 83 7.83 -7.72 -9.92
CA LEU A 83 8.37 -6.96 -8.80
C LEU A 83 9.39 -5.92 -9.28
N SER A 84 10.31 -6.31 -10.17
CA SER A 84 11.28 -5.39 -10.77
C SER A 84 10.60 -4.28 -11.55
N SER A 85 9.52 -4.58 -12.28
CA SER A 85 8.79 -3.60 -13.11
C SER A 85 8.05 -2.57 -12.25
N VAL A 86 7.41 -3.01 -11.16
CA VAL A 86 6.67 -2.12 -10.26
C VAL A 86 7.59 -1.24 -9.41
N LEU A 87 8.76 -1.76 -9.05
CA LEU A 87 9.73 -1.07 -8.19
C LEU A 87 10.78 -0.29 -9.00
N ASP A 88 10.73 -0.33 -10.33
CA ASP A 88 11.64 0.42 -11.17
C ASP A 88 11.48 1.93 -10.95
N GLY A 89 12.60 2.64 -10.92
CA GLY A 89 12.65 4.07 -10.62
C GLY A 89 12.50 4.43 -9.14
N TYR A 90 12.36 3.49 -8.20
CA TYR A 90 12.25 3.78 -6.77
C TYR A 90 13.53 3.42 -6.00
N VAL A 91 13.87 4.22 -4.98
CA VAL A 91 15.04 3.95 -4.11
C VAL A 91 14.73 2.98 -2.98
N ALA A 92 13.45 2.85 -2.63
CA ALA A 92 12.98 1.96 -1.59
C ALA A 92 11.51 1.59 -1.80
N THR A 93 11.07 0.52 -1.17
CA THR A 93 9.65 0.16 -1.06
C THR A 93 9.23 0.07 0.39
N MET A 94 7.94 0.18 0.66
CA MET A 94 7.39 -0.01 2.01
C MET A 94 5.93 -0.40 2.01
N ASP A 95 5.45 -0.71 3.22
CA ASP A 95 4.06 -1.02 3.55
C ASP A 95 3.55 -2.28 2.82
N CYS A 96 2.36 -2.73 3.19
CA CYS A 96 1.70 -3.86 2.56
C CYS A 96 1.14 -3.45 1.18
N PRO A 97 1.25 -4.29 0.14
CA PRO A 97 1.66 -5.70 0.16
C PRO A 97 3.17 -5.97 0.03
N ALA A 98 4.04 -4.99 -0.24
CA ALA A 98 5.46 -5.26 -0.44
C ALA A 98 6.16 -5.82 0.82
N ALA A 99 5.80 -5.34 2.01
CA ALA A 99 6.37 -5.82 3.27
C ALA A 99 6.21 -7.34 3.45
N THR A 100 5.05 -7.90 3.06
CA THR A 100 4.79 -9.34 3.14
C THR A 100 5.50 -10.14 2.05
N LEU A 101 6.09 -9.47 1.05
CA LEU A 101 6.85 -10.05 -0.06
C LEU A 101 8.36 -9.78 0.04
N THR A 102 8.85 -9.48 1.24
CA THR A 102 10.28 -9.19 1.49
C THR A 102 11.26 -10.18 0.87
N PRO A 103 11.16 -11.53 1.07
CA PRO A 103 12.13 -12.46 0.49
C PRO A 103 12.06 -12.51 -1.04
N GLU A 104 10.88 -12.32 -1.62
CA GLU A 104 10.71 -12.23 -3.07
C GLU A 104 11.38 -10.98 -3.63
N ILE A 105 11.23 -9.84 -2.95
CA ILE A 105 11.87 -8.57 -3.34
C ILE A 105 13.39 -8.64 -3.15
N MET A 106 13.88 -9.28 -2.09
CA MET A 106 15.32 -9.50 -1.87
C MET A 106 15.97 -10.34 -2.97
N ARG A 107 15.23 -11.29 -3.57
CA ARG A 107 15.72 -12.08 -4.70
C ARG A 107 15.93 -11.23 -5.96
N VAL A 108 15.11 -10.20 -6.14
CA VAL A 108 15.25 -9.23 -7.25
C VAL A 108 16.34 -8.20 -6.94
N TYR A 109 16.40 -7.72 -5.70
CA TYR A 109 17.34 -6.70 -5.24
C TYR A 109 18.24 -7.24 -4.12
N PRO A 110 19.22 -8.11 -4.44
CA PRO A 110 20.04 -8.77 -3.43
C PRO A 110 20.92 -7.79 -2.64
N ASP A 111 21.26 -6.64 -3.20
CA ASP A 111 22.08 -5.62 -2.54
C ASP A 111 21.28 -4.74 -1.57
N ALA A 112 19.95 -4.81 -1.59
CA ALA A 112 19.12 -4.00 -0.72
C ALA A 112 19.16 -4.53 0.72
N ILE A 113 19.17 -3.60 1.68
CA ILE A 113 18.98 -3.92 3.09
C ILE A 113 17.49 -3.90 3.45
N VAL A 114 17.12 -4.62 4.50
CA VAL A 114 15.75 -4.72 5.00
C VAL A 114 15.63 -3.93 6.29
N ILE A 115 14.76 -2.92 6.29
CA ILE A 115 14.43 -2.15 7.50
C ILE A 115 12.97 -2.41 7.85
N ALA A 116 12.73 -3.06 8.98
CA ALA A 116 11.40 -3.33 9.49
C ALA A 116 11.05 -2.30 10.56
N THR A 117 10.11 -1.41 10.25
CA THR A 117 9.59 -0.51 11.28
C THR A 117 8.77 -1.28 12.29
N THR A 118 9.09 -1.12 13.57
CA THR A 118 8.44 -1.83 14.68
C THR A 118 7.71 -0.87 15.61
N ARG A 119 6.82 -1.41 16.43
CA ARG A 119 5.99 -0.70 17.40
C ARG A 119 5.53 -1.69 18.48
N ASP A 120 5.22 -1.18 19.67
CA ASP A 120 4.51 -1.96 20.70
C ASP A 120 3.22 -2.61 20.13
N GLU A 121 3.09 -3.92 20.34
CA GLU A 121 2.07 -4.80 19.72
C GLU A 121 0.65 -4.33 20.04
N GLU A 122 0.38 -4.00 21.32
CA GLU A 122 -0.94 -3.55 21.75
C GLU A 122 -1.30 -2.19 21.13
N SER A 123 -0.36 -1.24 21.16
CA SER A 123 -0.58 0.08 20.56
C SER A 123 -0.75 0.02 19.03
N TRP A 124 -0.04 -0.90 18.37
CA TRP A 124 -0.17 -1.17 16.95
C TRP A 124 -1.54 -1.76 16.64
N TRP A 125 -1.99 -2.78 17.39
CA TRP A 125 -3.27 -3.43 17.18
C TRP A 125 -4.44 -2.46 17.35
N ARG A 126 -4.41 -1.61 18.39
CA ARG A 126 -5.40 -0.53 18.55
C ARG A 126 -5.43 0.42 17.34
N SER A 127 -4.27 0.78 16.79
CA SER A 127 -4.22 1.60 15.57
C SER A 127 -4.75 0.87 14.34
N MET A 128 -4.53 -0.44 14.24
CA MET A 128 -4.97 -1.25 13.11
C MET A 128 -6.48 -1.46 13.14
N GLN A 129 -7.06 -1.75 14.31
CA GLN A 129 -8.51 -1.82 14.50
C GLN A 129 -9.20 -0.52 14.11
N HIS A 130 -8.62 0.63 14.48
CA HIS A 130 -9.16 1.92 14.08
C HIS A 130 -9.18 2.09 12.55
N LEU A 131 -8.11 1.69 11.85
CA LEU A 131 -8.07 1.72 10.38
C LEU A 131 -9.10 0.75 9.77
N ASN A 132 -9.20 -0.48 10.29
CA ASN A 132 -10.15 -1.48 9.80
C ASN A 132 -11.60 -1.00 9.96
N ASN A 133 -11.95 -0.41 11.11
CA ASN A 133 -13.30 0.13 11.34
C ASN A 133 -13.67 1.25 10.37
N MET A 134 -12.68 2.05 9.95
CA MET A 134 -12.87 3.10 8.95
C MET A 134 -12.98 2.59 7.52
N MET A 135 -12.24 1.52 7.17
CA MET A 135 -12.13 1.04 5.79
C MET A 135 -13.09 -0.11 5.45
N CYS A 136 -13.53 -0.86 6.45
CA CYS A 136 -14.38 -2.05 6.28
C CYS A 136 -15.83 -1.80 6.76
N THR A 137 -16.33 -0.57 6.62
CA THR A 137 -17.74 -0.27 6.94
C THR A 137 -18.66 -0.82 5.85
N TRP A 138 -19.74 -1.51 6.26
CA TRP A 138 -20.62 -2.29 5.37
C TRP A 138 -21.21 -1.51 4.17
N HIS A 139 -21.46 -0.20 4.32
CA HIS A 139 -22.08 0.62 3.28
C HIS A 139 -21.07 1.24 2.31
N LEU A 140 -19.77 1.27 2.66
CA LEU A 140 -18.75 1.92 1.83
C LEU A 140 -18.75 1.39 0.38
N PRO A 141 -18.78 0.06 0.12
CA PRO A 141 -18.82 -0.45 -1.25
C PRO A 141 -19.98 0.07 -2.11
N LEU A 142 -21.15 0.31 -1.51
CA LEU A 142 -22.31 0.88 -2.21
C LEU A 142 -22.10 2.37 -2.52
N VAL A 143 -21.55 3.11 -1.58
CA VAL A 143 -21.30 4.55 -1.74
C VAL A 143 -20.30 4.81 -2.87
N VAL A 144 -19.25 4.00 -2.98
CA VAL A 144 -18.18 4.20 -3.96
C VAL A 144 -18.32 3.35 -5.23
N LEU A 145 -19.50 2.77 -5.48
CA LEU A 145 -19.75 1.78 -6.55
C LEU A 145 -19.28 2.24 -7.94
N PHE A 146 -19.45 3.53 -8.25
CA PHE A 146 -19.11 4.12 -9.56
C PHE A 146 -17.67 4.65 -9.63
N LEU A 147 -16.90 4.58 -8.55
CA LEU A 147 -15.49 4.94 -8.56
C LEU A 147 -14.68 3.74 -9.09
N ARG A 148 -14.10 3.90 -10.28
CA ARG A 148 -13.32 2.83 -10.97
C ARG A 148 -12.26 2.19 -10.07
N LYS A 149 -11.54 2.97 -9.27
CA LYS A 149 -10.51 2.45 -8.34
C LYS A 149 -11.12 1.70 -7.16
N SER A 150 -12.33 2.01 -6.75
CA SER A 150 -13.00 1.30 -5.66
C SER A 150 -13.55 -0.06 -6.09
N GLN A 151 -13.82 -0.25 -7.39
CA GLN A 151 -14.26 -1.54 -7.93
C GLN A 151 -13.18 -2.63 -7.82
N VAL A 152 -11.89 -2.27 -7.78
CA VAL A 152 -10.80 -3.23 -7.59
C VAL A 152 -10.52 -3.56 -6.12
N TYR A 153 -11.08 -2.79 -5.16
CA TYR A 153 -10.78 -2.94 -3.74
C TYR A 153 -11.19 -4.32 -3.20
N GLY A 154 -12.36 -4.84 -3.61
CA GLY A 154 -12.80 -6.18 -3.20
C GLY A 154 -11.87 -7.28 -3.70
N LEU A 155 -11.37 -7.15 -4.94
CA LEU A 155 -10.37 -8.08 -5.49
C LEU A 155 -9.03 -7.92 -4.76
N TRP A 156 -8.60 -6.69 -4.48
CA TRP A 156 -7.39 -6.43 -3.71
C TRP A 156 -7.47 -7.09 -2.33
N MET A 157 -8.58 -6.93 -1.60
CA MET A 157 -8.82 -7.54 -0.30
C MET A 157 -8.74 -9.07 -0.37
N LEU A 158 -9.41 -9.68 -1.36
CA LEU A 158 -9.36 -11.13 -1.56
C LEU A 158 -7.94 -11.64 -1.80
N ARG A 159 -7.17 -10.94 -2.64
CA ARG A 159 -5.77 -11.31 -2.95
C ARG A 159 -4.85 -11.09 -1.75
N PHE A 160 -5.04 -10.00 -1.02
CA PHE A 160 -4.27 -9.70 0.17
C PHE A 160 -4.54 -10.72 1.28
N SER A 161 -5.80 -11.09 1.54
CA SER A 161 -6.14 -12.20 2.44
C SER A 161 -5.49 -13.51 2.01
N GLY A 162 -5.39 -13.78 0.69
CA GLY A 162 -4.64 -14.92 0.18
C GLY A 162 -3.15 -14.88 0.53
N ILE A 163 -2.52 -13.70 0.48
CA ILE A 163 -1.13 -13.50 0.91
C ILE A 163 -0.99 -13.71 2.42
N MET A 164 -1.90 -13.16 3.22
CA MET A 164 -1.91 -13.34 4.68
C MET A 164 -2.06 -14.81 5.05
N GLN A 165 -2.96 -15.54 4.39
CA GLN A 165 -3.16 -16.96 4.62
C GLN A 165 -1.92 -17.77 4.22
N TRP A 166 -1.28 -17.41 3.11
CA TRP A 166 -0.07 -18.08 2.66
C TRP A 166 1.09 -17.88 3.66
N ARG A 167 1.33 -16.64 4.09
CA ARG A 167 2.48 -16.19 4.89
C ARG A 167 2.33 -16.43 6.39
N TYR A 168 1.15 -16.13 6.94
CA TYR A 168 0.89 -16.11 8.38
C TYR A 168 -0.18 -17.10 8.83
N LYS A 169 -0.79 -17.86 7.90
CA LYS A 169 -1.90 -18.79 8.19
C LYS A 169 -3.12 -18.12 8.84
N SER A 170 -3.33 -16.84 8.51
CA SER A 170 -4.45 -16.04 8.97
C SER A 170 -5.28 -15.50 7.80
N GLU A 171 -6.60 -15.36 7.99
CA GLU A 171 -7.52 -14.83 6.98
C GLU A 171 -7.42 -13.30 6.77
N GLY A 172 -6.51 -12.64 7.50
CA GLY A 172 -6.28 -11.21 7.46
C GLY A 172 -5.30 -10.75 8.54
N ILE A 173 -5.27 -9.44 8.79
CA ILE A 173 -4.47 -8.85 9.86
C ILE A 173 -5.18 -9.02 11.20
N GLN A 174 -4.51 -9.69 12.12
CA GLN A 174 -4.93 -10.01 13.49
C GLN A 174 -3.96 -9.41 14.51
N GLU A 175 -4.27 -9.53 15.80
CA GLU A 175 -3.48 -8.96 16.90
C GLU A 175 -2.04 -9.47 16.92
N ASP A 176 -1.83 -10.76 16.67
CA ASP A 176 -0.52 -11.41 16.66
C ASP A 176 0.24 -11.23 15.35
N THR A 177 -0.37 -10.60 14.34
CA THR A 177 0.20 -10.51 12.99
C THR A 177 1.50 -9.73 12.97
N LEU A 178 1.64 -8.66 13.76
CA LEU A 178 2.90 -7.91 13.83
C LEU A 178 4.03 -8.82 14.34
N ARG A 179 3.80 -9.51 15.47
CA ARG A 179 4.75 -10.45 16.05
C ARG A 179 5.12 -11.58 15.08
N ASN A 180 4.13 -12.16 14.41
CA ASN A 180 4.33 -13.21 13.42
C ASN A 180 5.12 -12.69 12.20
N HIS A 181 4.87 -11.45 11.78
CA HIS A 181 5.62 -10.79 10.71
C HIS A 181 7.08 -10.59 11.08
N GLU A 182 7.37 -10.03 12.25
CA GLU A 182 8.75 -9.83 12.68
C GLU A 182 9.50 -11.14 12.86
N LYS A 183 8.84 -12.17 13.42
CA LYS A 183 9.40 -13.52 13.51
C LYS A 183 9.75 -14.05 12.12
N HIS A 184 8.79 -13.98 11.19
CA HIS A 184 9.00 -14.40 9.81
C HIS A 184 10.20 -13.69 9.18
N LEU A 185 10.36 -12.38 9.38
CA LEU A 185 11.50 -11.63 8.85
C LEU A 185 12.83 -12.16 9.40
N ARG A 186 12.91 -12.45 10.70
CA ARG A 186 14.11 -13.04 11.32
C ARG A 186 14.43 -14.43 10.73
N ASP A 187 13.41 -15.18 10.33
CA ASP A 187 13.57 -16.52 9.77
C ASP A 187 14.05 -16.51 8.30
N VAL A 188 13.68 -15.49 7.51
CA VAL A 188 13.95 -15.49 6.04
C VAL A 188 14.97 -14.46 5.58
N VAL A 189 15.28 -13.45 6.40
CA VAL A 189 16.23 -12.40 6.04
C VAL A 189 17.56 -12.68 6.75
N PRO A 190 18.70 -12.66 6.03
CA PRO A 190 20.01 -12.77 6.67
C PRO A 190 20.19 -11.69 7.76
N PRO A 191 20.64 -12.04 8.98
CA PRO A 191 20.73 -11.11 10.11
C PRO A 191 21.52 -9.83 9.80
N GLU A 192 22.53 -9.91 8.95
CA GLU A 192 23.36 -8.78 8.51
C GLU A 192 22.64 -7.78 7.60
N LYS A 193 21.47 -8.17 7.04
CA LYS A 193 20.62 -7.31 6.21
C LYS A 193 19.36 -6.86 6.92
N LEU A 194 19.02 -7.42 8.08
CA LEU A 194 17.77 -7.14 8.78
C LEU A 194 17.98 -6.14 9.92
N PHE A 195 17.29 -5.01 9.85
CA PHE A 195 17.32 -3.98 10.89
C PHE A 195 15.91 -3.67 11.37
N PHE A 196 15.67 -3.81 12.67
CA PHE A 196 14.46 -3.30 13.30
C PHE A 196 14.68 -1.85 13.70
N TYR A 197 13.70 -1.00 13.41
CA TYR A 197 13.80 0.43 13.64
C TYR A 197 12.47 0.98 14.19
N ASN A 198 12.51 1.74 15.27
CA ASN A 198 11.33 2.46 15.73
C ASN A 198 11.45 3.93 15.31
N VAL A 199 10.46 4.42 14.57
CA VAL A 199 10.44 5.80 14.06
C VAL A 199 10.53 6.85 15.16
N SER A 200 10.18 6.52 16.42
CA SER A 200 10.35 7.45 17.54
C SER A 200 11.81 7.72 17.90
N GLU A 201 12.74 6.88 17.45
CA GLU A 201 14.17 7.03 17.71
C GLU A 201 14.83 8.10 16.81
N GLY A 202 14.13 8.58 15.79
CA GLY A 202 14.58 9.69 14.95
C GLY A 202 15.74 9.33 14.02
N TRP A 203 16.56 10.33 13.67
CA TRP A 203 17.57 10.20 12.62
C TRP A 203 18.71 9.25 12.94
N GLU A 204 19.19 9.24 14.18
CA GLU A 204 20.49 8.66 14.51
C GLU A 204 20.57 7.15 14.17
N PRO A 205 19.63 6.29 14.61
CA PRO A 205 19.70 4.86 14.26
C PRO A 205 19.51 4.60 12.77
N LEU A 206 18.61 5.35 12.13
CA LEU A 206 18.33 5.19 10.70
C LEU A 206 19.54 5.56 9.83
N CYS A 207 20.20 6.66 10.16
CA CYS A 207 21.41 7.11 9.48
C CYS A 207 22.56 6.11 9.67
N ARG A 208 22.69 5.52 10.86
CA ARG A 208 23.67 4.46 11.16
C ARG A 208 23.43 3.22 10.30
N ILE A 209 22.18 2.74 10.21
CA ILE A 209 21.82 1.58 9.38
C ILE A 209 22.15 1.83 7.90
N LEU A 210 21.86 3.02 7.41
CA LEU A 210 22.06 3.39 6.00
C LEU A 210 23.49 3.85 5.66
N ASN A 211 24.36 3.94 6.67
CA ASN A 211 25.68 4.55 6.58
C ASN A 211 25.64 5.93 5.88
N ALA A 212 24.74 6.79 6.37
CA ALA A 212 24.48 8.12 5.83
C ALA A 212 24.71 9.20 6.90
N PRO A 213 25.10 10.43 6.51
CA PRO A 213 25.17 11.54 7.46
C PRO A 213 23.77 11.93 7.94
N ILE A 214 23.68 12.38 9.20
CA ILE A 214 22.45 12.97 9.74
C ILE A 214 22.14 14.26 8.98
N PRO A 215 20.94 14.40 8.39
CA PRO A 215 20.60 15.59 7.62
C PRO A 215 20.28 16.77 8.55
N ASP A 216 20.54 17.99 8.07
CA ASP A 216 20.24 19.24 8.79
C ASP A 216 18.77 19.64 8.64
N VAL A 217 17.86 18.71 8.94
CA VAL A 217 16.41 18.93 8.99
C VAL A 217 15.80 18.16 10.16
N PRO A 218 14.71 18.66 10.78
CA PRO A 218 14.01 17.91 11.82
C PRO A 218 13.53 16.54 11.32
N PHE A 219 13.53 15.54 12.20
CA PHE A 219 13.00 14.21 11.85
C PHE A 219 11.50 14.34 11.52
N PRO A 220 11.05 13.79 10.37
CA PRO A 220 9.65 13.91 9.97
C PRO A 220 8.72 13.30 11.03
N HIS A 221 7.56 13.90 11.23
CA HIS A 221 6.54 13.41 12.16
C HIS A 221 5.18 13.44 11.48
N ASN A 222 4.89 12.41 10.67
CA ASN A 222 3.61 12.29 9.99
C ASN A 222 2.59 11.57 10.89
N ASN A 223 1.99 12.33 11.82
CA ASN A 223 1.09 11.81 12.85
C ASN A 223 -0.41 11.90 12.51
N ASN A 224 -0.75 12.18 11.25
CA ASN A 224 -2.11 12.60 10.92
C ASN A 224 -3.09 11.44 10.73
N LYS A 225 -3.72 11.02 11.82
CA LYS A 225 -5.01 10.29 11.77
C LYS A 225 -6.06 11.06 10.94
N MET A 226 -6.00 12.40 10.98
CA MET A 226 -6.84 13.30 10.18
C MET A 226 -6.68 13.15 8.67
N ASP A 227 -5.53 12.68 8.18
CA ASP A 227 -5.31 12.50 6.75
C ASP A 227 -6.03 11.26 6.22
N ALA A 228 -6.09 10.16 7.00
CA ALA A 228 -6.85 8.97 6.63
C ALA A 228 -8.36 9.26 6.60
N SER A 229 -8.89 9.98 7.59
CA SER A 229 -10.31 10.36 7.62
C SER A 229 -10.68 11.32 6.48
N LYS A 230 -9.77 12.22 6.10
CA LYS A 230 -9.95 13.07 4.93
C LYS A 230 -10.02 12.26 3.64
N VAL A 231 -9.12 11.30 3.41
CA VAL A 231 -9.14 10.44 2.21
C VAL A 231 -10.45 9.65 2.13
N VAL A 232 -10.90 9.05 3.25
CA VAL A 232 -12.18 8.33 3.30
C VAL A 232 -13.34 9.28 2.98
N ARG A 233 -13.37 10.46 3.58
CA ARG A 233 -14.41 11.47 3.33
C ARG A 233 -14.44 11.91 1.87
N ASP A 234 -13.28 12.16 1.27
CA ASP A 234 -13.19 12.61 -0.13
C ASP A 234 -13.71 11.51 -1.09
N HIS A 235 -13.44 10.23 -0.80
CA HIS A 235 -14.03 9.11 -1.55
C HIS A 235 -15.55 9.00 -1.35
N VAL A 236 -16.04 9.18 -0.12
CA VAL A 236 -17.48 9.19 0.17
C VAL A 236 -18.18 10.32 -0.58
N VAL A 237 -17.63 11.53 -0.56
CA VAL A 237 -18.18 12.68 -1.30
C VAL A 237 -18.19 12.42 -2.80
N ALA A 238 -17.08 11.93 -3.37
CA ALA A 238 -17.01 11.58 -4.79
C ALA A 238 -18.02 10.48 -5.17
N GLY A 239 -18.22 9.49 -4.29
CA GLY A 239 -19.24 8.44 -4.45
C GLY A 239 -20.66 9.01 -4.48
N ILE A 240 -21.01 9.86 -3.52
CA ILE A 240 -22.31 10.56 -3.47
C ILE A 240 -22.53 11.40 -4.73
N MET A 241 -21.53 12.17 -5.17
CA MET A 241 -21.63 12.98 -6.38
C MET A 241 -21.83 12.12 -7.64
N SER A 242 -21.19 10.96 -7.70
CA SER A 242 -21.37 10.00 -8.80
C SER A 242 -22.80 9.45 -8.83
N TRP A 243 -23.37 9.13 -7.67
CA TRP A 243 -24.78 8.72 -7.55
C TRP A 243 -25.75 9.82 -7.98
N ILE A 244 -25.53 11.06 -7.54
CA ILE A 244 -26.35 12.22 -7.97
C ILE A 244 -26.32 12.34 -9.49
N PHE A 245 -25.15 12.21 -10.12
CA PHE A 245 -25.01 12.26 -11.57
C PHE A 245 -25.78 11.12 -12.26
N VAL A 246 -25.63 9.87 -11.80
CA VAL A 246 -26.32 8.70 -12.37
C VAL A 246 -27.84 8.85 -12.26
N LEU A 247 -28.36 9.24 -11.10
CA LEU A 247 -29.79 9.44 -10.87
C LEU A 247 -30.35 10.59 -11.71
N SER A 248 -29.57 11.68 -11.86
CA SER A 248 -29.96 12.82 -12.70
C SER A 248 -30.00 12.44 -14.17
N ALA A 249 -29.00 11.73 -14.67
CA ALA A 249 -28.96 11.24 -16.06
C ALA A 249 -30.13 10.28 -16.35
N PHE A 250 -30.46 9.40 -15.40
CA PHE A 250 -31.62 8.51 -15.50
C PHE A 250 -32.94 9.28 -15.52
N ALA A 251 -33.11 10.29 -14.65
CA ALA A 251 -34.29 11.15 -14.63
C ALA A 251 -34.46 11.94 -15.93
N VAL A 252 -33.38 12.51 -16.48
CA VAL A 252 -33.36 13.19 -17.78
C VAL A 252 -33.72 12.21 -18.90
N GLY A 253 -33.19 10.98 -18.88
CA GLY A 253 -33.53 9.93 -19.84
C GLY A 253 -35.02 9.58 -19.84
N ILE A 254 -35.62 9.43 -18.64
CA ILE A 254 -37.07 9.21 -18.50
C ILE A 254 -37.85 10.42 -19.04
N TRP A 255 -37.44 11.63 -18.71
CA TRP A 255 -38.10 12.85 -19.17
C TRP A 255 -38.06 12.99 -20.69
N LEU A 256 -36.91 12.75 -21.31
CA LEU A 256 -36.74 12.75 -22.77
C LEU A 256 -37.59 11.67 -23.42
N TRP A 257 -37.58 10.45 -22.88
CA TRP A 257 -38.39 9.35 -23.39
C TRP A 257 -39.89 9.68 -23.36
N ARG A 258 -40.39 10.20 -22.23
CA ARG A 258 -41.79 10.65 -22.10
C ARG A 258 -42.13 11.79 -23.06
N SER A 259 -41.23 12.76 -23.22
CA SER A 259 -41.42 13.90 -24.10
C SER A 259 -41.50 13.47 -25.57
N CYS A 260 -40.59 12.60 -26.01
CA CYS A 260 -40.61 12.03 -27.36
C CYS A 260 -41.83 11.14 -27.59
N TYR A 261 -42.19 10.29 -26.62
CA TYR A 261 -43.37 9.44 -26.70
C TYR A 261 -44.66 10.26 -26.87
N SER A 262 -44.82 11.34 -26.09
CA SER A 262 -45.97 12.25 -26.23
C SER A 262 -46.02 12.95 -27.59
N ARG A 263 -44.88 13.24 -28.23
CA ARG A 263 -44.85 13.91 -29.54
C ARG A 263 -45.16 12.99 -30.72
N TYR A 264 -44.92 11.68 -30.60
CA TYR A 264 -45.13 10.71 -31.68
C TYR A 264 -46.46 9.97 -31.61
N PHE A 265 -47.12 9.96 -30.45
CA PHE A 265 -48.37 9.23 -30.21
C PHE A 265 -49.53 10.13 -29.77
N SER A 266 -49.43 11.46 -29.96
CA SER A 266 -50.56 12.41 -29.93
C SER A 266 -50.88 12.87 -31.34
#